data_AF-A0A6C0EEY7-F1
#
_entry.id   AF-A0A6C0EEY7-F1
#
_cell.length_a   1.000
_cell.length_b   1.000
_cell.length_c   1.000
_cell.angle_alpha   90.00
_cell.angle_beta   90.00
_cell.angle_gamma   90.00
#
_symmetry.space_group_name_H-M   'P 1'
#
loop_
_entity.id
_entity.type
_entity.pdbx_description
1 polymer ?
#
loop_
_entity_poly.entity_id
_entity_poly.type
_entity_poly.pdbx_seq_one_letter_code
_entity_poly.pdbx_strand_id
1 'polypeptide(L)'
;MAENTKPNITIIQIILFLFVFILFVIIGISIEDKNLKISYFLVVSLILFTLFNCYLTIAYYKDLRNVGGQPGERGLKGESGFTGDSGVCTFSEKCGINDCESKVLNESKEYSADKIDLIGEPCYTNSTIENCKTQEHINIANDVKNLNRIRIEKCNNSKLNWEDLKEKLFPPL
;
A
#
# COMPACT_ATOMS: atom_id res chain seq x y z
N MET A 1 6.60 19.25 -6.24
CA MET A 1 7.70 20.11 -6.75
C MET A 1 8.73 20.37 -5.64
N ALA A 2 9.49 19.35 -5.19
CA ALA A 2 10.43 19.50 -4.06
C ALA A 2 11.69 18.60 -4.19
N GLU A 3 12.14 18.33 -5.42
CA GLU A 3 13.23 17.37 -5.66
C GLU A 3 14.55 18.04 -6.08
N ASN A 4 14.54 19.31 -6.50
CA ASN A 4 15.71 19.98 -7.09
C ASN A 4 16.58 20.81 -6.11
N THR A 5 16.16 21.00 -4.86
CA THR A 5 16.94 21.78 -3.86
C THR A 5 17.87 20.91 -3.01
N LYS A 6 17.66 19.59 -2.98
CA LYS A 6 18.46 18.65 -2.19
C LYS A 6 19.94 18.52 -2.60
N PRO A 7 20.31 18.51 -3.91
CA PRO A 7 21.72 18.32 -4.30
C PRO A 7 22.60 19.54 -3.99
N ASN A 8 22.06 20.76 -4.08
CA ASN A 8 22.84 21.97 -3.79
C ASN A 8 23.18 22.09 -2.29
N ILE A 9 22.26 21.67 -1.41
CA ILE A 9 22.47 21.68 0.03
C ILE A 9 23.56 20.66 0.43
N THR A 10 23.56 19.46 -0.16
CA THR A 10 24.58 18.45 0.15
C THR A 10 25.97 18.85 -0.34
N ILE A 11 26.08 19.50 -1.51
CA ILE A 11 27.36 20.01 -2.03
C ILE A 11 27.94 21.08 -1.10
N ILE A 12 27.12 22.04 -0.65
CA ILE A 12 27.56 23.09 0.29
C ILE A 12 28.05 22.49 1.61
N GLN A 13 27.36 21.47 2.14
CA GLN A 13 27.77 20.78 3.36
C GLN A 13 29.13 20.07 3.21
N ILE A 14 29.39 19.44 2.05
CA ILE A 14 30.68 18.79 1.77
C ILE A 14 31.81 19.82 1.70
N ILE A 15 31.59 20.95 1.01
CA ILE A 15 32.59 22.02 0.90
C ILE A 15 32.90 22.60 2.28
N LEU A 16 31.89 22.84 3.11
CA LEU A 16 32.06 23.33 4.48
C LEU A 16 32.88 22.35 5.35
N PHE A 17 32.56 21.07 5.28
CA PHE A 17 33.31 20.03 6.00
C PHE A 17 34.77 19.99 5.57
N LEU A 18 35.04 20.06 4.26
CA LEU A 18 36.39 20.07 3.71
C LEU A 18 37.18 21.31 4.15
N PHE A 19 36.54 22.48 4.16
CA PHE A 19 37.15 23.70 4.68
C PHE A 19 37.54 23.57 6.15
N VAL A 20 36.64 23.09 6.99
CA VAL A 20 36.90 22.86 8.43
C VAL A 20 38.02 21.85 8.63
N PHE A 21 38.04 20.76 7.85
CA PHE A 21 39.09 19.76 7.91
C PHE A 21 40.48 20.33 7.58
N ILE A 22 40.57 21.19 6.56
CA ILE A 22 41.81 21.87 6.20
C ILE A 22 42.30 22.78 7.36
N LEU A 23 41.40 23.48 8.05
CA LEU A 23 41.76 24.30 9.20
C LEU A 23 42.40 23.47 10.32
N PHE A 24 41.83 22.30 10.64
CA PHE A 24 42.42 21.39 11.64
C PHE A 24 43.84 20.94 11.25
N VAL A 25 44.09 20.71 9.97
CA VAL A 25 45.42 20.34 9.46
C VAL A 25 46.40 21.50 9.56
N ILE A 26 46.00 22.72 9.18
CA ILE A 26 46.85 23.92 9.27
C ILE A 26 47.27 24.17 10.73
N ILE A 27 46.32 24.12 11.66
CA ILE A 27 46.59 24.28 13.10
C ILE A 27 47.58 23.20 13.57
N GLY A 28 47.41 21.95 13.14
CA GLY A 28 48.31 20.86 13.49
C GLY A 28 49.72 20.98 12.90
N ILE A 29 49.87 21.62 11.75
CA ILE A 29 51.18 21.88 11.14
C ILE A 29 51.87 23.08 11.80
N SER A 30 51.11 24.05 12.31
CA SER A 30 51.64 25.27 12.96
C SER A 30 52.31 25.00 14.32
N ILE A 31 52.15 23.83 14.91
CA ILE A 31 52.78 23.46 16.19
C ILE A 31 54.23 23.01 15.92
N GLU A 32 55.20 23.73 16.49
CA GLU A 32 56.64 23.44 16.34
C GLU A 32 57.07 22.23 17.19
N ASP A 33 56.53 22.10 18.40
CA ASP A 33 56.87 21.02 19.33
C ASP A 33 56.35 19.65 18.88
N LYS A 34 57.27 18.71 18.66
CA LYS A 34 56.95 17.35 18.16
C LYS A 34 56.00 16.58 19.08
N ASN A 35 56.20 16.67 20.39
CA ASN A 35 55.36 15.95 21.37
C ASN A 35 53.93 16.48 21.42
N LEU A 36 53.78 17.81 21.35
CA LEU A 36 52.48 18.49 21.30
C LEU A 36 51.76 18.22 19.97
N LYS A 37 52.50 18.19 18.86
CA LYS A 37 51.96 17.85 17.54
C LYS A 37 51.35 16.45 17.50
N ILE A 38 52.06 15.45 18.02
CA ILE A 38 51.56 14.06 18.10
C ILE A 38 50.30 14.01 18.97
N SER A 39 50.34 14.66 20.14
CA SER A 39 49.19 14.70 21.05
C SER A 39 47.96 15.36 20.42
N TYR A 40 48.15 16.45 19.67
CA TYR A 40 47.09 17.13 18.93
C TYR A 40 46.43 16.21 17.90
N PHE A 41 47.22 15.54 17.05
CA PHE A 41 46.68 14.62 16.05
C PHE A 41 45.96 13.42 16.67
N LEU A 42 46.43 12.91 17.82
CA LEU A 42 45.74 11.86 18.56
C LEU A 42 44.36 12.32 19.07
N VAL A 43 44.27 13.52 19.65
CA VAL A 43 42.99 14.07 20.11
C VAL A 43 42.03 14.28 18.94
N VAL A 44 42.49 14.87 17.83
CA VAL A 44 41.67 15.06 16.63
C VAL A 44 41.19 13.73 16.04
N SER A 45 42.08 12.73 15.99
CA SER A 45 41.72 11.37 15.54
C SER A 45 40.65 10.73 16.43
N LEU A 46 40.78 10.89 17.75
CA LEU A 46 39.82 10.36 18.72
C LEU A 46 38.43 11.01 18.58
N ILE A 47 38.39 12.31 18.31
CA ILE A 47 37.14 13.04 18.01
C ILE A 47 36.52 12.51 16.72
N LEU A 48 37.30 12.36 15.64
CA LEU A 48 36.81 11.80 14.38
C LEU A 48 36.28 10.38 14.55
N PHE A 49 36.98 9.54 15.32
CA PHE A 49 36.54 8.18 15.62
C PHE A 49 35.23 8.18 16.41
N THR A 50 35.06 9.11 17.35
CA THR A 50 33.82 9.26 18.12
C THR A 50 32.65 9.67 17.21
N LEU A 51 32.85 10.64 16.32
CA LEU A 51 31.84 11.06 15.35
C LEU A 51 31.47 9.93 14.39
N PHE A 52 32.45 9.15 13.94
CA PHE A 52 32.24 7.99 13.08
C PHE A 52 31.40 6.91 13.79
N ASN A 53 31.72 6.60 15.04
CA ASN A 53 30.90 5.67 15.83
C ASN A 53 29.47 6.17 16.01
N CYS A 54 29.28 7.46 16.31
CA CYS A 54 27.96 8.07 16.41
C CYS A 54 27.16 7.96 15.10
N TYR A 55 27.80 8.23 13.96
CA TYR A 55 27.20 8.05 12.64
C TYR A 55 26.76 6.59 12.40
N LEU A 56 27.63 5.63 12.72
CA LEU A 56 27.29 4.20 12.61
C LEU A 56 26.11 3.83 13.49
N THR A 57 26.06 4.31 14.74
CA THR A 57 24.92 4.08 15.64
C THR A 57 23.62 4.63 15.04
N ILE A 58 23.64 5.84 14.48
CA ILE A 58 22.45 6.45 13.87
C ILE A 58 22.02 5.68 12.62
N ALA A 59 22.96 5.30 11.75
CA ALA A 59 22.68 4.53 10.55
C ALA A 59 22.06 3.17 10.91
N TYR A 60 22.70 2.45 11.84
CA TYR A 60 22.22 1.16 12.33
C TYR A 60 20.84 1.26 12.99
N TYR A 61 20.58 2.31 13.78
CA TYR A 61 19.27 2.55 14.37
C TYR A 61 18.19 2.80 13.30
N LYS A 62 18.52 3.54 12.23
CA LYS A 62 17.60 3.75 11.10
C LYS A 62 17.26 2.45 10.38
N ASP A 63 18.19 1.50 10.31
CA ASP A 63 17.92 0.20 9.71
C ASP A 63 17.06 -0.65 10.64
N LEU A 64 17.41 -0.73 11.92
CA LEU A 64 16.66 -1.50 12.91
C LEU A 64 15.19 -1.08 13.03
N ARG A 65 14.89 0.22 13.00
CA ARG A 65 13.50 0.69 13.10
C ARG A 65 12.65 0.29 11.88
N ASN A 66 13.27 0.04 10.73
CA ASN A 66 12.57 -0.36 9.51
C ASN A 66 12.38 -1.88 9.44
N VAL A 67 13.13 -2.66 10.24
CA VAL A 67 12.94 -4.09 10.36
C VAL A 67 11.82 -4.34 11.37
N GLY A 68 10.63 -4.67 10.86
CA GLY A 68 9.56 -5.20 11.69
C GLY A 68 10.02 -6.49 12.36
N GLY A 69 9.98 -6.54 13.69
CA GLY A 69 10.23 -7.79 14.41
C GLY A 69 9.26 -8.88 13.94
N GLN A 70 9.66 -10.15 14.10
CA GLN A 70 8.74 -11.25 13.82
C GLN A 70 7.47 -11.05 14.66
N PRO A 71 6.28 -11.05 14.05
CA PRO A 71 5.05 -10.87 14.81
C PRO A 71 5.00 -11.95 15.90
N GLY A 72 4.77 -11.52 17.14
CA GLY A 72 4.62 -12.44 18.25
C GLY A 72 3.48 -13.43 17.99
N GLU A 73 3.51 -14.57 18.67
CA GLU A 73 2.39 -15.50 18.62
C GLU A 73 1.10 -14.76 18.98
N ARG A 74 0.02 -15.06 18.25
CA ARG A 74 -1.28 -14.49 18.60
C ARG A 74 -1.60 -14.90 20.03
N GLY A 75 -1.99 -13.92 20.85
CA GLY A 75 -2.52 -14.21 22.18
C GLY A 75 -3.68 -15.21 22.08
N LEU A 76 -3.94 -15.91 23.19
CA LEU A 76 -5.08 -16.80 23.29
C LEU A 76 -6.35 -16.06 22.87
N LYS A 77 -7.19 -16.73 22.09
CA LYS A 77 -8.50 -16.19 21.75
C LYS A 77 -9.23 -15.89 23.06
N GLY A 78 -9.67 -14.65 23.24
CA GLY A 78 -10.51 -14.29 24.38
C GLY A 78 -11.77 -15.17 24.40
N GLU A 79 -12.41 -15.27 25.56
CA GLU A 79 -13.68 -15.96 25.67
C GLU A 79 -14.66 -15.40 24.64
N SER A 80 -15.44 -16.29 24.02
CA SER A 80 -16.53 -15.86 23.17
C SER A 80 -17.44 -14.95 24.00
N GLY A 81 -17.69 -13.73 23.52
CA GLY A 81 -18.69 -12.86 24.12
C GLY A 81 -20.04 -13.59 24.18
N PHE A 82 -20.91 -13.16 25.10
CA PHE A 82 -22.26 -13.69 25.18
C PHE A 82 -22.89 -13.68 23.79
N THR A 83 -23.35 -14.84 23.33
CA THR A 83 -24.24 -14.93 22.17
C THR A 83 -25.41 -14.00 22.45
N GLY A 84 -25.54 -12.95 21.65
CA GLY A 84 -26.72 -12.10 21.70
C GLY A 84 -27.97 -12.98 21.57
N ASP A 85 -29.07 -12.53 22.15
CA ASP A 85 -30.35 -13.21 22.02
C ASP A 85 -30.60 -13.53 20.55
N SER A 86 -31.11 -14.74 20.28
CA SER A 86 -31.44 -15.15 18.92
C SER A 86 -32.40 -14.12 18.32
N GLY A 87 -31.88 -13.33 17.39
CA GLY A 87 -32.69 -12.40 16.63
C GLY A 87 -33.74 -13.21 15.88
N VAL A 88 -34.97 -13.16 16.37
CA VAL A 88 -36.11 -13.72 15.64
C VAL A 88 -36.36 -12.75 14.49
N CYS A 89 -36.13 -13.17 13.25
CA CYS A 89 -36.59 -12.41 12.09
C CYS A 89 -38.11 -12.31 12.17
N THR A 90 -38.62 -11.17 12.64
CA THR A 90 -40.06 -10.90 12.70
C THR A 90 -40.64 -10.45 11.36
N PHE A 91 -40.05 -10.87 10.24
CA PHE A 91 -40.63 -10.66 8.90
C PHE A 91 -40.39 -11.88 7.99
N SER A 92 -41.44 -12.71 7.89
CA SER A 92 -41.78 -13.66 6.83
C SER A 92 -40.75 -14.75 6.45
N GLU A 93 -41.17 -16.01 6.57
CA GLU A 93 -40.46 -17.25 6.23
C GLU A 93 -40.09 -17.44 4.74
N LYS A 94 -40.06 -16.37 3.94
CA LYS A 94 -39.58 -16.34 2.55
C LYS A 94 -38.36 -15.44 2.42
N CYS A 95 -37.30 -15.72 3.18
CA CYS A 95 -36.04 -15.00 3.03
C CYS A 95 -35.21 -15.65 1.92
N GLY A 96 -35.35 -15.09 0.72
CA GLY A 96 -34.56 -15.40 -0.47
C GLY A 96 -34.79 -14.27 -1.46
N ILE A 97 -33.72 -13.77 -2.08
CA ILE A 97 -33.86 -12.77 -3.14
C ILE A 97 -34.45 -13.51 -4.35
N ASN A 98 -35.76 -13.32 -4.56
CA ASN A 98 -36.39 -13.79 -5.79
C ASN A 98 -35.74 -13.07 -6.97
N ASP A 99 -35.33 -13.85 -7.97
CA ASP A 99 -34.75 -13.34 -9.21
C ASP A 99 -33.39 -12.61 -9.03
N CYS A 100 -32.45 -13.28 -8.36
CA CYS A 100 -31.06 -12.82 -8.21
C CYS A 100 -30.36 -12.52 -9.54
N GLU A 101 -30.66 -13.28 -10.59
CA GLU A 101 -30.02 -13.15 -11.89
C GLU A 101 -30.38 -11.82 -12.55
N SER A 102 -31.66 -11.47 -12.64
CA SER A 102 -32.06 -10.19 -13.25
C SER A 102 -31.54 -8.99 -12.47
N LYS A 103 -31.56 -9.05 -11.14
CA LYS A 103 -31.10 -7.96 -10.27
C LYS A 103 -29.60 -7.71 -10.39
N VAL A 104 -28.79 -8.77 -10.36
CA VAL A 104 -27.33 -8.64 -10.53
C VAL A 104 -26.98 -8.16 -11.93
N LEU A 105 -27.70 -8.61 -12.96
CA LEU A 105 -27.47 -8.17 -14.34
C LEU A 105 -27.84 -6.69 -14.54
N ASN A 106 -28.96 -6.23 -14.00
CA ASN A 106 -29.37 -4.83 -14.08
C ASN A 106 -28.35 -3.93 -13.38
N GLU A 107 -27.95 -4.29 -12.17
CA GLU A 107 -26.96 -3.54 -11.39
C GLU A 107 -25.57 -3.56 -12.04
N SER A 108 -25.19 -4.70 -12.64
CA SER A 108 -23.94 -4.81 -13.38
C SER A 108 -23.90 -3.93 -14.62
N LYS A 109 -25.03 -3.71 -15.30
CA LYS A 109 -25.11 -2.82 -16.46
C LYS A 109 -24.88 -1.38 -16.05
N GLU A 110 -25.50 -0.95 -14.95
CA GLU A 110 -25.31 0.38 -14.38
C GLU A 110 -23.87 0.59 -13.90
N TYR A 111 -23.33 -0.34 -13.11
CA TYR A 111 -21.96 -0.27 -12.59
C TYR A 111 -20.88 -0.35 -13.69
N SER A 112 -21.19 -1.00 -14.81
CA SER A 112 -20.25 -1.18 -15.93
C SER A 112 -20.60 -0.33 -17.14
N ALA A 113 -21.42 0.72 -16.98
CA ALA A 113 -21.89 1.57 -18.07
C ALA A 113 -20.73 2.09 -18.92
N ASP A 114 -19.67 2.60 -18.29
CA ASP A 114 -18.46 3.09 -18.98
C ASP A 114 -17.80 2.01 -19.86
N LYS A 115 -17.82 0.75 -19.40
CA LYS A 115 -17.26 -0.38 -20.16
C LYS A 115 -18.19 -0.83 -21.28
N ILE A 116 -19.50 -0.74 -21.07
CA ILE A 116 -20.53 -1.11 -22.06
C ILE A 116 -20.53 -0.09 -23.20
N ASP A 117 -20.34 1.20 -22.92
CA ASP A 117 -20.20 2.23 -23.96
C ASP A 117 -18.96 2.00 -24.85
N LEU A 118 -17.89 1.44 -24.28
CA LEU A 118 -16.67 1.11 -25.02
C LEU A 118 -16.82 -0.11 -25.94
N ILE A 119 -17.49 -1.17 -25.48
CA ILE A 119 -17.60 -2.44 -26.25
C ILE A 119 -18.89 -2.55 -27.08
N GLY A 120 -19.92 -1.78 -26.73
CA GLY A 120 -21.27 -1.83 -27.29
C GLY A 120 -22.16 -2.94 -26.67
N GLU A 121 -23.46 -2.64 -26.52
CA GLU A 121 -24.48 -3.59 -26.04
C GLU A 121 -24.49 -4.99 -26.70
N PRO A 122 -24.32 -5.14 -28.04
CA PRO A 122 -24.34 -6.46 -28.66
C PRO A 122 -23.16 -7.33 -28.23
N CYS A 123 -21.99 -6.74 -27.96
CA CYS A 123 -20.82 -7.47 -27.49
C CYS A 123 -20.95 -7.90 -26.02
N TYR A 124 -21.60 -7.07 -25.19
CA TYR A 124 -21.91 -7.42 -23.79
C TYR A 124 -22.87 -8.60 -23.67
N THR A 125 -23.89 -8.64 -24.52
CA THR A 125 -24.95 -9.66 -24.47
C THR A 125 -24.51 -10.98 -25.09
N ASN A 126 -23.74 -10.92 -26.18
CA ASN A 126 -23.22 -12.11 -26.85
C ASN A 126 -21.79 -11.85 -27.33
N SER A 127 -20.82 -12.38 -26.57
CA SER A 127 -19.38 -12.19 -26.75
C SER A 127 -18.80 -13.01 -27.90
N THR A 128 -19.40 -12.92 -29.09
CA THR A 128 -18.93 -13.53 -30.34
C THR A 128 -18.11 -12.53 -31.15
N ILE A 129 -17.21 -13.05 -32.00
CA ILE A 129 -16.35 -12.25 -32.89
C ILE A 129 -17.16 -11.37 -33.84
N GLU A 130 -18.38 -11.77 -34.20
CA GLU A 130 -19.28 -10.98 -35.06
C GLU A 130 -19.84 -9.73 -34.36
N ASN A 131 -20.04 -9.79 -33.04
CA ASN A 131 -20.61 -8.69 -32.25
C ASN A 131 -19.54 -7.80 -31.60
N CYS A 132 -18.35 -8.36 -31.35
CA CYS A 132 -17.23 -7.67 -30.73
C CYS A 132 -16.17 -7.34 -31.80
N LYS A 133 -15.99 -6.05 -32.10
CA LYS A 133 -15.10 -5.56 -33.17
C LYS A 133 -13.63 -5.98 -33.01
N THR A 134 -13.16 -6.23 -31.79
CA THR A 134 -11.76 -6.56 -31.47
C THR A 134 -11.68 -7.69 -30.44
N GLN A 135 -10.57 -8.44 -30.46
CA GLN A 135 -10.31 -9.51 -29.48
C GLN A 135 -10.22 -8.98 -28.04
N GLU A 136 -9.78 -7.74 -27.87
CA GLU A 136 -9.73 -7.06 -26.58
C GLU A 136 -11.14 -6.84 -26.00
N HIS A 137 -12.12 -6.45 -26.83
CA HIS A 137 -13.51 -6.30 -26.39
C HIS A 137 -14.14 -7.63 -25.97
N ILE A 138 -13.75 -8.74 -26.62
CA ILE A 138 -14.17 -10.09 -26.23
C ILE A 138 -13.65 -10.45 -24.84
N ASN A 139 -12.38 -10.12 -24.56
CA ASN A 139 -11.78 -10.39 -23.24
C ASN A 139 -12.48 -9.59 -22.14
N ILE A 140 -12.73 -8.30 -22.37
CA ILE A 140 -13.47 -7.43 -21.44
C ILE A 140 -14.90 -7.96 -21.19
N ALA A 141 -15.61 -8.37 -22.25
CA ALA A 141 -16.95 -8.94 -22.13
C ALA A 141 -16.96 -10.25 -21.30
N ASN A 142 -15.98 -11.13 -21.53
CA ASN A 142 -15.84 -12.38 -20.78
C ASN A 142 -15.49 -12.14 -19.30
N ASP A 143 -14.65 -11.16 -19.00
CA ASP A 143 -14.30 -10.81 -17.62
C ASP A 143 -15.52 -10.32 -16.84
N VAL A 144 -16.33 -9.45 -17.44
CA VAL A 144 -17.58 -8.97 -16.81
C VAL A 144 -18.58 -10.11 -16.63
N LYS A 145 -18.71 -11.01 -17.62
CA LYS A 145 -19.57 -12.20 -17.52
C LYS A 145 -19.13 -13.14 -16.37
N ASN A 146 -17.83 -13.34 -16.22
CA ASN A 146 -17.28 -14.15 -15.12
C ASN A 146 -17.54 -13.53 -13.74
N LEU A 147 -17.38 -12.21 -13.62
CA LEU A 147 -17.70 -11.48 -12.39
C LEU A 147 -19.18 -11.58 -12.04
N ASN A 148 -20.06 -11.47 -13.03
CA ASN A 148 -21.51 -11.60 -12.83
C ASN A 148 -21.90 -13.01 -12.39
N ARG A 149 -21.27 -14.06 -12.93
CA ARG A 149 -21.46 -15.43 -12.44
C ARG A 149 -21.15 -15.57 -10.95
N ILE A 150 -20.02 -15.01 -10.49
CA ILE A 150 -19.62 -15.05 -9.07
C ILE A 150 -20.61 -14.26 -8.20
N ARG A 151 -21.09 -13.11 -8.67
CA ARG A 151 -22.08 -12.29 -7.95
C ARG A 151 -23.44 -12.99 -7.84
N ILE A 152 -23.90 -13.66 -8.89
CA ILE A 152 -25.14 -14.46 -8.88
C ILE A 152 -25.01 -15.62 -7.89
N GLU A 153 -23.88 -16.32 -7.88
CA GLU A 153 -23.63 -17.41 -6.94
C GLU A 153 -23.66 -16.92 -5.48
N LYS A 154 -23.08 -15.75 -5.20
CA LYS A 154 -23.16 -15.11 -3.88
C LYS A 154 -24.57 -14.65 -3.52
N CYS A 155 -25.35 -14.18 -4.50
CA CYS A 155 -26.74 -13.78 -4.30
C CYS A 155 -27.63 -14.97 -3.94
N ASN A 156 -27.52 -16.07 -4.70
CA ASN A 156 -28.30 -17.29 -4.45
C ASN A 156 -28.00 -17.92 -3.08
N ASN A 157 -26.76 -17.77 -2.60
CA ASN A 157 -26.34 -18.29 -1.29
C ASN A 157 -26.53 -17.28 -0.14
N SER A 158 -26.97 -16.05 -0.43
CA SER A 158 -27.14 -15.00 0.57
C SER A 158 -28.50 -15.09 1.26
N LYS A 159 -28.50 -14.83 2.57
CA LYS A 159 -29.70 -14.62 3.38
C LYS A 159 -29.97 -13.14 3.67
N LEU A 160 -29.16 -12.25 3.10
CA LEU A 160 -29.25 -10.80 3.28
C LEU A 160 -30.36 -10.21 2.39
N ASN A 161 -30.85 -9.04 2.78
CA ASN A 161 -31.68 -8.21 1.91
C ASN A 161 -30.88 -7.75 0.67
N TRP A 162 -31.56 -7.42 -0.41
CA TRP A 162 -30.93 -6.96 -1.66
C TRP A 162 -30.07 -5.71 -1.47
N GLU A 163 -30.54 -4.72 -0.69
CA GLU A 163 -29.78 -3.48 -0.45
C GLU A 163 -28.45 -3.74 0.26
N ASP A 164 -28.46 -4.54 1.32
CA ASP A 164 -27.25 -4.90 2.08
C ASP A 164 -26.29 -5.78 1.26
N LEU A 165 -26.85 -6.59 0.36
CA LEU A 165 -26.06 -7.44 -0.53
C LEU A 165 -25.44 -6.61 -1.67
N LYS A 166 -26.18 -5.64 -2.22
CA LYS A 166 -25.75 -4.76 -3.31
C LYS A 166 -24.48 -4.02 -2.93
N GLU A 167 -24.43 -3.42 -1.75
CA GLU A 167 -23.24 -2.71 -1.24
C GLU A 167 -22.00 -3.61 -1.19
N LYS A 168 -22.18 -4.90 -0.87
CA LYS A 168 -21.08 -5.88 -0.82
C LYS A 168 -20.64 -6.39 -2.19
N LEU A 169 -21.54 -6.45 -3.17
CA LEU A 169 -21.26 -6.99 -4.51
C LEU A 169 -20.74 -5.90 -5.48
N PHE A 170 -21.09 -4.65 -5.23
CA PHE A 170 -20.75 -3.47 -6.02
C PHE A 170 -20.28 -2.35 -5.10
N PRO A 171 -19.06 -2.45 -4.54
CA PRO A 171 -18.52 -1.38 -3.72
C PRO A 171 -18.34 -0.10 -4.56
N PRO A 172 -18.62 1.09 -4.00
CA PRO A 172 -18.32 2.34 -4.69
C PRO A 172 -16.81 2.45 -4.96
N LEU A 173 -16.46 2.84 -6.19
CA LEU A 173 -15.09 3.12 -6.64
C LEU A 173 -14.56 4.43 -6.07
#